data_AF-H3RKQ2-F1
#
_entry.id   AF-H3RKQ2-F1
#
_cell.length_a   1.000
_cell.length_b   1.000
_cell.length_c   1.000
_cell.angle_alpha   90.00
_cell.angle_beta   90.00
_cell.angle_gamma   90.00
#
_symmetry.space_group_name_H-M   'P 1'
#
loop_
_entity.id
_entity.type
_entity.pdbx_description
1 polymer ?
#
loop_
_entity_poly.entity_id
_entity_poly.type
_entity_poly.pdbx_seq_one_letter_code
_entity_poly.pdbx_strand_id
1 'polypeptide(L)'
;MAKQKFKITNWCNYNKALINRGSITFWLDDEAIQAWYESPTPPSRGRPQRYSDLAITTVLMIKRVFRLTLRAAQGFIDSIFS
;
A
#
# COMPACT_ATOMS: atom_id res chain seq x y z
N MET A 1 7.49 47.27 10.76
CA MET A 1 8.45 46.30 11.35
C MET A 1 9.11 45.51 10.23
N ALA A 2 10.44 45.38 10.23
CA ALA A 2 11.18 44.63 9.21
C ALA A 2 11.10 43.12 9.46
N LYS A 3 10.93 42.32 8.40
CA LYS A 3 10.78 40.86 8.49
C LYS A 3 12.14 40.22 8.79
N GLN A 4 12.27 39.55 9.94
CA GLN A 4 13.47 38.78 10.28
C GLN A 4 13.67 37.65 9.26
N LYS A 5 14.89 37.52 8.73
CA LYS A 5 15.30 36.42 7.85
C LYS A 5 16.09 35.39 8.67
N PHE A 6 15.62 34.14 8.66
CA PHE A 6 16.28 33.01 9.31
C PHE A 6 16.96 32.11 8.28
N LYS A 7 18.10 31.51 8.65
CA LYS A 7 18.81 30.51 7.84
C LYS A 7 18.44 29.11 8.33
N ILE A 8 17.93 28.26 7.45
CA ILE A 8 17.63 26.86 7.77
C ILE A 8 18.95 26.07 7.77
N THR A 9 19.34 25.52 8.92
CA THR A 9 20.59 24.76 9.10
C THR A 9 20.38 23.26 9.17
N ASN A 10 19.14 22.81 9.43
CA ASN A 10 18.80 21.42 9.72
C ASN A 10 17.96 20.75 8.62
N TRP A 11 17.91 21.31 7.40
CA TRP A 11 17.02 20.86 6.33
C TRP A 11 17.10 19.35 6.05
N CYS A 12 18.31 18.78 6.02
CA CYS A 12 18.50 17.35 5.78
C CYS A 12 17.81 16.48 6.85
N ASN A 13 17.95 16.83 8.12
CA ASN A 13 17.32 16.09 9.23
C ASN A 13 15.81 16.27 9.23
N TYR A 14 15.34 17.49 8.97
CA TYR A 14 13.91 17.77 8.86
C TYR A 14 13.26 16.98 7.72
N ASN A 15 13.92 16.92 6.56
CA ASN A 15 13.45 16.15 5.41
C ASN A 15 13.40 14.64 5.70
N LYS A 16 14.43 14.09 6.37
CA LYS A 16 14.41 12.69 6.82
C LYS A 16 13.24 12.40 7.77
N ALA A 17 12.97 13.31 8.71
CA ALA A 17 11.83 13.16 9.62
C ALA A 17 10.49 13.21 8.87
N LEU A 18 10.35 14.05 7.83
CA LEU A 18 9.17 14.10 6.97
C LEU A 18 8.97 12.79 6.19
N ILE A 19 10.04 12.23 5.61
CA ILE A 19 9.99 10.94 4.92
C ILE A 19 9.58 9.83 5.90
N ASN A 20 10.23 9.76 7.07
CA ASN A 20 9.93 8.75 8.07
C ASN A 20 8.48 8.84 8.60
N ARG A 21 7.92 10.05 8.67
CA ARG A 21 6.51 10.25 9.04
C ARG A 21 5.53 9.65 8.02
N GLY A 22 5.91 9.61 6.75
CA GLY A 22 5.12 8.98 5.68
C GLY A 22 5.49 7.51 5.42
N SER A 23 6.52 6.99 6.10
CA SER A 23 6.95 5.60 5.95
C SER A 23 5.96 4.67 6.62
N ILE A 24 5.57 3.60 5.93
CA ILE A 24 4.63 2.60 6.42
C ILE A 24 5.33 1.25 6.34
N THR A 25 5.27 0.49 7.44
CA THR A 25 5.80 -0.88 7.51
C THR A 25 4.62 -1.86 7.49
N PHE A 26 4.62 -2.80 6.53
CA PHE A 26 3.63 -3.87 6.45
C PHE A 26 4.16 -5.14 7.07
N TRP A 27 3.38 -5.74 7.95
CA TRP A 27 3.60 -7.10 8.44
C TRP A 27 2.57 -7.99 7.74
N LEU A 28 3.06 -8.92 6.94
CA LEU A 28 2.24 -9.89 6.23
C LEU A 28 2.53 -11.26 6.83
N ASP A 29 1.47 -11.96 7.21
CA ASP A 29 1.57 -13.33 7.68
C ASP A 29 1.70 -14.28 6.49
N ASP A 30 2.51 -15.32 6.62
CA ASP A 30 2.77 -16.27 5.52
C ASP A 30 1.49 -16.99 5.10
N GLU A 31 0.60 -17.30 6.05
CA GLU A 31 -0.72 -17.87 5.78
C GLU A 31 -1.60 -16.92 4.96
N ALA A 32 -1.53 -15.62 5.25
CA ALA A 32 -2.28 -14.61 4.50
C ALA A 32 -1.76 -14.44 3.07
N ILE A 33 -0.44 -14.60 2.86
CA ILE A 33 0.16 -14.61 1.52
C ILE A 33 -0.28 -15.85 0.75
N GLN A 34 -0.33 -17.02 1.38
CA GLN A 34 -0.80 -18.25 0.75
C GLN A 34 -2.29 -18.17 0.38
N ALA A 35 -3.12 -17.60 1.27
CA ALA A 35 -4.54 -17.38 1.03
C ALA A 35 -4.85 -16.23 0.06
N TRP A 36 -3.84 -15.54 -0.48
CA TRP A 36 -4.03 -14.38 -1.35
C TRP A 36 -4.57 -14.74 -2.74
N TYR A 37 -4.15 -15.89 -3.25
CA TYR A 37 -4.59 -16.40 -4.54
C TYR A 37 -5.63 -17.49 -4.35
N GLU A 38 -6.62 -17.52 -5.25
CA GLU A 38 -7.63 -18.57 -5.24
C GLU A 38 -6.98 -19.91 -5.57
N SER A 39 -7.47 -20.98 -4.93
CA SER A 39 -7.00 -22.33 -5.26
C SER A 39 -7.31 -22.65 -6.73
N PRO A 40 -6.49 -23.46 -7.41
CA PRO A 40 -6.76 -23.84 -8.80
C PRO A 40 -8.13 -24.52 -8.93
N THR A 41 -9.14 -23.78 -9.36
CA THR A 41 -10.44 -24.37 -9.69
C THR A 41 -10.32 -25.19 -10.98
N PRO A 42 -10.98 -26.36 -11.06
CA PRO A 42 -11.05 -27.13 -12.29
C PRO A 42 -11.60 -26.26 -13.44
N PRO A 43 -11.14 -26.47 -14.68
CA PRO A 43 -11.48 -25.62 -15.80
C PRO A 43 -13.00 -25.55 -15.99
N SER A 44 -13.56 -24.37 -15.72
CA SER A 44 -14.97 -24.04 -15.93
C SER A 44 -15.09 -22.97 -17.01
N ARG A 45 -16.27 -22.82 -17.61
CA ARG A 45 -16.50 -21.78 -18.62
C ARG A 45 -16.41 -20.39 -17.96
N GLY A 46 -15.48 -19.56 -18.43
CA GLY A 46 -15.26 -18.20 -17.94
C GLY A 46 -13.82 -17.97 -17.50
N ARG A 47 -13.52 -16.76 -17.02
CA ARG A 47 -12.21 -16.45 -16.44
C ARG A 47 -12.16 -16.98 -15.01
N PRO A 48 -11.19 -17.84 -14.64
CA PRO A 48 -11.05 -18.29 -13.25
C PRO A 48 -10.79 -17.09 -12.32
N GLN A 49 -11.34 -17.15 -11.11
CA GLN A 49 -11.00 -16.18 -10.07
C GLN A 49 -9.52 -16.35 -9.74
N ARG A 50 -8.77 -15.24 -9.80
CA ARG A 50 -7.33 -15.23 -9.53
C ARG A 50 -7.02 -14.88 -8.07
N TYR A 51 -7.84 -14.01 -7.49
CA TYR A 51 -7.65 -13.49 -6.14
C TYR A 51 -8.79 -13.98 -5.27
N SER A 52 -8.47 -14.30 -4.02
CA SER A 52 -9.47 -14.68 -3.03
C SER A 52 -10.31 -13.48 -2.58
N ASP A 53 -11.48 -13.76 -1.99
CA ASP A 53 -12.33 -12.73 -1.38
C ASP A 53 -11.59 -11.97 -0.25
N LEU A 54 -10.69 -12.67 0.46
CA LEU A 54 -9.81 -12.07 1.47
C LEU A 54 -8.90 -11.01 0.83
N ALA A 55 -8.20 -11.36 -0.25
CA ALA A 55 -7.33 -10.43 -0.96
C ALA A 55 -8.12 -9.20 -1.46
N ILE A 56 -9.26 -9.42 -2.11
CA ILE A 56 -10.12 -8.34 -2.63
C ILE A 56 -10.58 -7.41 -1.50
N THR A 57 -11.09 -7.97 -0.40
CA THR A 57 -11.57 -7.19 0.74
C THR A 57 -10.43 -6.38 1.39
N THR A 58 -9.26 -6.99 1.54
CA THR A 58 -8.08 -6.35 2.12
C THR A 58 -7.63 -5.16 1.28
N VAL A 59 -7.54 -5.32 -0.04
CA VAL A 59 -7.20 -4.22 -0.96
C VAL A 59 -8.25 -3.11 -0.92
N LEU A 60 -9.54 -3.44 -0.82
CA LEU A 60 -10.61 -2.45 -0.69
C LEU A 60 -10.56 -1.69 0.64
N MET A 61 -10.17 -2.37 1.74
CA MET A 61 -9.93 -1.71 3.03
C MET A 61 -8.76 -0.73 2.94
N ILE A 62 -7.62 -1.15 2.42
CA ILE A 62 -6.44 -0.31 2.21
C ILE A 62 -6.81 0.90 1.34
N LYS A 63 -7.50 0.67 0.23
CA LYS A 63 -8.01 1.74 -0.65
C LYS A 63 -8.86 2.74 0.14
N ARG A 64 -9.74 2.28 1.03
CA ARG A 64 -10.63 3.15 1.82
C ARG A 64 -9.85 3.95 2.88
N VAL A 65 -8.97 3.30 3.63
CA VAL A 65 -8.16 3.92 4.69
C VAL A 65 -7.26 5.01 4.12
N PHE A 66 -6.57 4.72 3.01
CA PHE A 66 -5.68 5.68 2.35
C PHE A 66 -6.37 6.55 1.30
N ARG A 67 -7.69 6.41 1.14
CA ARG A 67 -8.53 7.17 0.18
C ARG A 67 -7.98 7.13 -1.26
N LEU A 68 -7.48 5.97 -1.68
CA LEU A 68 -6.89 5.75 -3.00
C LEU A 68 -7.97 5.53 -4.07
N THR A 69 -7.65 5.85 -5.33
CA THR A 69 -8.42 5.36 -6.48
C THR A 69 -8.13 3.88 -6.72
N LEU A 70 -8.97 3.16 -7.47
CA LEU A 70 -8.73 1.73 -7.76
C LEU A 70 -7.36 1.49 -8.41
N ARG A 71 -6.95 2.35 -9.35
CA ARG A 71 -5.66 2.22 -10.04
C ARG A 71 -4.47 2.53 -9.11
N ALA A 72 -4.60 3.51 -8.22
CA ALA A 72 -3.57 3.80 -7.22
C ALA A 72 -3.46 2.69 -6.17
N ALA A 73 -4.59 2.09 -5.75
CA ALA A 73 -4.60 0.94 -4.85
C ALA A 73 -3.90 -0.27 -5.47
N GLN A 74 -4.12 -0.55 -6.76
CA GLN A 74 -3.40 -1.60 -7.46
C GLN A 74 -1.88 -1.37 -7.41
N GLY A 75 -1.39 -0.20 -7.85
CA GLY A 75 0.05 0.09 -7.82
C GLY A 75 0.66 0.08 -6.41
N PHE A 76 -0.11 0.50 -5.40
CA PHE A 76 0.31 0.42 -4.01
C PHE A 76 0.48 -1.04 -3.54
N ILE A 77 -0.48 -1.91 -3.84
CA ILE A 77 -0.38 -3.33 -3.50
C ILE A 77 0.74 -4.01 -4.28
N ASP A 78 0.87 -3.72 -5.58
CA ASP A 78 1.97 -4.24 -6.40
C ASP A 78 3.34 -3.84 -5.81
N SER A 79 3.47 -2.64 -5.21
CA SER A 79 4.71 -2.21 -4.55
C SER A 79 5.01 -2.92 -3.22
N ILE A 80 4.01 -3.52 -2.57
CA ILE A 80 4.18 -4.28 -1.32
C ILE A 80 4.64 -5.71 -1.61
N PHE A 81 4.13 -6.32 -2.69
CA PHE A 81 4.44 -7.70 -3.08
C PHE A 81 5.58 -7.80 -4.11
N SER A 82 6.23 -6.68 -4.47
CA SER A 82 7.40 -6.63 -5.35
C SER A 82 8.72 -6.91 -4.64
#